data_AF-J9FY79-F1
#
_entry.id   AF-J9FY79-F1
#
_cell.length_a   1.000
_cell.length_b   1.000
_cell.length_c   1.000
_cell.angle_alpha   90.00
_cell.angle_beta   90.00
_cell.angle_gamma   90.00
#
_symmetry.space_group_name_H-M   'P 1'
#
loop_
_entity.id
_entity.type
_entity.pdbx_description
1 polymer ?
#
loop_
_entity_poly.entity_id
_entity_poly.type
_entity_poly.pdbx_seq_one_letter_code
_entity_poly.pdbx_strand_id
1 'polypeptide(L)'
;AEQNDRKLSEGTQGRGTDIIVGSLPYEDKVVANRIKLMTMKLLNEKYGITERDFYRAEIEAVPAYTARDIGFDRGLIGAYGQDDRIDAYPALMAEIECKNPAFTNICVLTDKEEIGSDGVTGLASMYVFHFLQQLCAGQGVDDIACFQHSKCLSADVTAAYDPSFASAFDAD
;
A
#
# COMPACT_ATOMS: atom_id res chain seq x y z
N ALA A 1 -3.26 -24.50 24.03
CA ALA A 1 -2.29 -24.69 25.13
C ALA A 1 -0.93 -24.14 24.71
N GLU A 2 -0.29 -24.68 23.66
CA GLU A 2 1.03 -24.20 23.17
C GLU A 2 1.06 -22.77 22.61
N GLN A 3 -0.09 -22.20 22.20
CA GLN A 3 -0.16 -20.85 21.64
C GLN A 3 0.07 -19.75 22.69
N ASN A 4 -0.27 -20.00 23.96
CA ASN A 4 -0.14 -19.02 25.04
C ASN A 4 1.30 -18.90 25.57
N ASP A 5 2.13 -19.91 25.32
CA ASP A 5 3.54 -19.95 25.76
C ASP A 5 4.53 -19.45 24.69
N ARG A 6 4.04 -19.13 23.47
CA ARG A 6 4.88 -18.58 22.39
C ARG A 6 5.34 -17.18 22.75
N LYS A 7 6.65 -16.94 22.64
CA LYS A 7 7.20 -15.59 22.79
C LYS A 7 6.68 -14.71 21.64
N LEU A 8 6.53 -13.41 21.88
CA LEU A 8 6.10 -12.47 20.83
C LEU A 8 7.05 -12.48 19.61
N SER A 9 8.33 -12.76 19.84
CA SER A 9 9.36 -12.97 18.80
C SER A 9 9.13 -14.23 17.94
N GLU A 10 8.30 -15.16 18.41
CA GLU A 10 7.81 -16.35 17.70
C GLU A 10 6.35 -16.14 17.22
N GLY A 11 5.78 -14.97 17.52
CA GLY A 11 4.44 -14.54 17.16
C GLY A 11 4.33 -14.30 15.66
N THR A 12 3.29 -14.87 15.05
CA THR A 12 2.94 -14.76 13.62
C THR A 12 4.06 -15.14 12.66
N GLN A 13 4.53 -16.39 12.74
CA GLN A 13 5.11 -17.02 11.55
C GLN A 13 4.08 -16.91 10.42
N GLY A 14 4.47 -16.48 9.21
CA GLY A 14 3.53 -16.28 8.08
C GLY A 14 2.69 -17.51 7.69
N ARG A 15 3.03 -18.69 8.24
CA ARG A 15 2.22 -19.92 8.17
C ARG A 15 0.98 -19.93 9.09
N GLY A 16 0.79 -18.90 9.91
CA GLY A 16 -0.36 -18.76 10.82
C GLY A 16 -1.50 -17.90 10.27
N THR A 17 -1.35 -17.33 9.07
CA THR A 17 -2.30 -16.41 8.44
C THR A 17 -2.94 -17.05 7.20
N ASP A 18 -3.57 -18.21 7.38
CA ASP A 18 -4.27 -18.91 6.30
C ASP A 18 -5.59 -18.22 5.97
N ILE A 19 -5.75 -17.80 4.70
CA ILE A 19 -7.02 -17.27 4.18
C ILE A 19 -7.87 -18.43 3.67
N ILE A 20 -9.07 -18.57 4.22
CA ILE A 20 -10.03 -19.59 3.76
C ILE A 20 -10.66 -19.11 2.46
N VAL A 21 -10.26 -19.73 1.34
CA VAL A 21 -10.77 -19.42 -0.01
C VAL A 21 -11.88 -20.36 -0.48
N GLY A 22 -12.13 -21.47 0.24
CA GLY A 22 -13.17 -22.43 -0.09
C GLY A 22 -13.20 -23.62 0.86
N SER A 23 -14.35 -24.27 0.97
CA SER A 23 -14.59 -25.41 1.86
C SER A 23 -15.40 -26.55 1.23
N LEU A 24 -16.06 -26.29 0.09
CA LEU A 24 -16.88 -27.28 -0.59
C LEU A 24 -16.01 -28.19 -1.48
N PRO A 25 -16.16 -29.53 -1.39
CA PRO A 25 -15.42 -30.45 -2.23
C PRO A 25 -16.08 -30.61 -3.61
N TYR A 26 -15.26 -30.87 -4.64
CA TYR A 26 -15.73 -31.30 -5.95
C TYR A 26 -16.56 -32.58 -5.87
N GLU A 27 -17.62 -32.72 -6.67
CA GLU A 27 -18.62 -33.80 -6.51
C GLU A 27 -18.03 -35.21 -6.60
N ASP A 28 -17.09 -35.44 -7.51
CA ASP A 28 -16.41 -36.73 -7.67
C ASP A 28 -15.55 -37.08 -6.44
N LYS A 29 -15.87 -38.20 -5.79
CA LYS A 29 -15.22 -38.67 -4.56
C LYS A 29 -13.89 -39.39 -4.80
N VAL A 30 -13.60 -39.82 -6.02
CA VAL A 30 -12.37 -40.54 -6.37
C VAL A 30 -11.20 -39.58 -6.61
N VAL A 31 -11.51 -38.35 -7.03
CA VAL A 31 -10.52 -37.32 -7.30
C VAL A 31 -9.85 -36.85 -6.00
N ALA A 32 -8.53 -36.72 -6.00
CA ALA A 32 -7.77 -36.16 -4.87
C ALA A 32 -7.90 -34.63 -4.80
N ASN A 33 -7.64 -34.03 -3.63
CA ASN A 33 -7.64 -32.57 -3.43
C ASN A 33 -8.94 -31.86 -3.87
N ARG A 34 -10.09 -32.48 -3.57
CA ARG A 34 -11.42 -32.06 -4.04
C ARG A 34 -11.77 -30.61 -3.72
N ILE A 35 -11.35 -30.08 -2.57
CA ILE A 35 -11.59 -28.68 -2.20
C ILE A 35 -10.79 -27.75 -3.12
N LYS A 36 -9.50 -28.02 -3.33
CA LYS A 36 -8.64 -27.25 -4.25
C LYS A 36 -9.23 -27.27 -5.67
N LEU A 37 -9.64 -28.44 -6.16
CA LEU A 37 -10.24 -28.56 -7.50
C LEU A 37 -11.52 -27.74 -7.62
N MET A 38 -12.38 -27.77 -6.61
CA MET A 38 -13.61 -26.98 -6.60
C MET A 38 -13.31 -25.48 -6.61
N THR A 39 -12.38 -25.00 -5.77
CA THR A 39 -11.96 -23.60 -5.76
C THR A 39 -11.39 -23.18 -7.12
N MET A 40 -10.52 -24.01 -7.72
CA MET A 40 -9.95 -23.71 -9.04
C MET A 40 -10.99 -23.70 -10.14
N LYS A 41 -12.00 -24.58 -10.09
CA LYS A 41 -13.14 -24.54 -11.01
C LYS A 41 -13.89 -23.21 -10.88
N LEU A 42 -14.23 -22.77 -9.67
CA LEU A 42 -14.94 -21.51 -9.45
C LEU A 42 -14.16 -20.29 -9.95
N LEU A 43 -12.84 -20.26 -9.73
CA LEU A 43 -11.96 -19.20 -10.24
C LEU A 43 -11.88 -19.21 -11.77
N ASN A 44 -11.81 -20.40 -12.38
CA ASN A 44 -11.79 -20.55 -13.82
C ASN A 44 -13.11 -20.13 -14.47
N GLU A 45 -14.25 -20.53 -13.90
CA GLU A 45 -15.57 -20.15 -14.40
C GLU A 45 -15.82 -18.64 -14.29
N LYS A 46 -15.37 -18.01 -13.20
CA LYS A 46 -15.62 -16.58 -12.96
C LYS A 46 -14.65 -15.66 -13.70
N TYR A 47 -13.38 -16.05 -13.80
CA TYR A 47 -12.30 -15.17 -14.27
C TYR A 47 -11.43 -15.78 -15.38
N GLY A 48 -11.64 -17.03 -15.77
CA GLY A 48 -10.77 -17.75 -16.72
C GLY A 48 -9.41 -18.14 -16.14
N ILE A 49 -9.20 -17.95 -14.84
CA ILE A 49 -7.91 -18.17 -14.17
C ILE A 49 -7.62 -19.66 -14.04
N THR A 50 -6.37 -20.04 -14.29
CA THR A 50 -5.80 -21.36 -14.07
C THR A 50 -4.78 -21.31 -12.93
N GLU A 51 -4.35 -22.46 -12.41
CA GLU A 51 -3.34 -22.50 -11.35
C GLU A 51 -2.02 -21.84 -11.77
N ARG A 52 -1.70 -21.88 -13.07
CA ARG A 52 -0.47 -21.28 -13.62
C ARG A 52 -0.46 -19.75 -13.49
N ASP A 53 -1.61 -19.11 -13.50
CA ASP A 53 -1.69 -17.65 -13.51
C ASP A 53 -1.26 -17.05 -12.16
N PHE A 54 -1.36 -17.83 -11.07
CA PHE A 54 -0.87 -17.43 -9.74
C PHE A 54 0.64 -17.19 -9.69
N TYR A 55 1.44 -17.79 -10.58
CA TYR A 55 2.88 -17.52 -10.65
C TYR A 55 3.22 -16.09 -11.09
N ARG A 56 2.26 -15.38 -11.67
CA ARG A 56 2.42 -14.00 -12.18
C ARG A 56 1.41 -13.05 -11.56
N ALA A 57 0.58 -13.54 -10.65
CA ALA A 57 -0.44 -12.75 -10.01
C ALA A 57 0.20 -11.93 -8.87
N GLU A 58 -0.21 -10.68 -8.76
CA GLU A 58 -0.04 -9.88 -7.56
C GLU A 58 -1.36 -9.96 -6.79
N ILE A 59 -1.31 -10.48 -5.57
CA ILE A 59 -2.50 -10.72 -4.74
C ILE A 59 -2.28 -10.03 -3.40
N GLU A 60 -3.23 -9.17 -3.05
CA GLU A 60 -3.21 -8.43 -1.80
C GLU A 60 -4.44 -8.81 -0.97
N ALA A 61 -4.22 -9.20 0.27
CA ALA A 61 -5.29 -9.42 1.24
C ALA A 61 -5.42 -8.19 2.12
N VAL A 62 -6.53 -7.47 1.99
CA VAL A 62 -6.80 -6.23 2.72
C VAL A 62 -8.03 -6.36 3.62
N PRO A 63 -8.14 -5.59 4.72
CA PRO A 63 -9.35 -5.53 5.52
C PRO A 63 -10.57 -5.15 4.65
N ALA A 64 -11.68 -5.89 4.81
CA ALA A 64 -12.91 -5.64 4.04
C ALA A 64 -13.74 -4.45 4.56
N TYR A 65 -13.32 -3.82 5.66
CA TYR A 65 -14.04 -2.71 6.27
C TYR A 65 -13.68 -1.39 5.59
N THR A 66 -14.70 -0.57 5.32
CA THR A 66 -14.54 0.80 4.80
C THR A 66 -14.35 1.81 5.94
N ALA A 67 -13.83 2.99 5.62
CA ALA A 67 -13.63 4.10 6.57
C ALA A 67 -14.89 4.44 7.40
N ARG A 68 -14.71 4.79 8.67
CA ARG A 68 -15.79 5.16 9.62
C ARG A 68 -15.36 6.31 10.52
N ASP A 69 -16.35 7.07 10.98
CA ASP A 69 -16.14 8.01 12.08
C ASP A 69 -15.93 7.24 13.40
N ILE A 70 -15.02 7.73 14.22
CA ILE A 70 -14.62 7.16 15.51
C ILE A 70 -14.88 8.18 16.62
N GLY A 71 -15.31 7.70 17.79
CA GLY A 71 -15.68 8.52 18.94
C GLY A 71 -17.18 8.83 18.99
N PHE A 72 -17.71 9.09 20.18
CA PHE A 72 -19.11 9.52 20.36
C PHE A 72 -19.38 10.88 19.70
N ASP A 73 -18.35 11.70 19.59
CA ASP A 73 -18.34 13.01 18.93
C ASP A 73 -18.02 12.93 17.42
N ARG A 74 -17.61 11.75 16.93
CA ARG A 74 -17.22 11.51 15.53
C ARG A 74 -16.06 12.41 15.08
N GLY A 75 -15.16 12.76 16.01
CA GLY A 75 -14.04 13.67 15.73
C GLY A 75 -12.87 13.06 14.96
N LEU A 76 -12.86 11.73 14.77
CA LEU A 76 -11.76 10.98 14.16
C LEU A 76 -12.26 10.11 13.01
N ILE A 77 -11.37 9.77 12.07
CA ILE A 77 -11.64 8.82 10.99
C ILE A 77 -10.76 7.59 11.19
N GLY A 78 -11.36 6.40 11.24
CA GLY A 78 -10.66 5.12 11.25
C GLY A 78 -10.79 4.42 9.90
N ALA A 79 -9.67 4.07 9.27
CA ALA A 79 -9.64 3.40 7.98
C ALA A 79 -8.35 2.59 7.77
N TYR A 80 -8.41 1.56 6.93
CA TYR A 80 -7.23 0.83 6.46
C TYR A 80 -6.44 1.66 5.42
N GLY A 81 -5.11 1.66 5.53
CA GLY A 81 -4.21 2.33 4.60
C GLY A 81 -4.28 3.85 4.70
N GLN A 82 -4.48 4.40 5.90
CA GLN A 82 -4.27 5.85 6.11
C GLN A 82 -2.80 6.21 5.87
N ASP A 83 -1.90 5.36 6.33
CA ASP A 83 -0.49 5.36 5.95
C ASP A 83 -0.33 4.85 4.50
N ASP A 84 0.13 5.64 3.53
CA ASP A 84 0.23 7.11 3.50
C ASP A 84 -0.84 7.73 2.56
N ARG A 85 -1.95 7.01 2.33
CA ARG A 85 -3.02 7.49 1.44
C ARG A 85 -3.68 8.76 1.96
N ILE A 86 -3.57 9.05 3.26
CA ILE A 86 -4.10 10.28 3.87
C ILE A 86 -3.32 11.52 3.44
N ASP A 87 -2.05 11.40 3.06
CA ASP A 87 -1.25 12.49 2.52
C ASP A 87 -1.27 12.50 0.98
N ALA A 88 -1.31 11.31 0.36
CA ALA A 88 -1.44 11.17 -1.09
C ALA A 88 -2.71 11.85 -1.65
N TYR A 89 -3.85 11.67 -0.97
CA TYR A 89 -5.12 12.25 -1.42
C TYR A 89 -5.12 13.79 -1.42
N PRO A 90 -4.82 14.50 -0.31
CA PRO A 90 -4.77 15.96 -0.31
C PRO A 90 -3.65 16.50 -1.20
N ALA A 91 -2.50 15.82 -1.32
CA ALA A 91 -1.45 16.22 -2.26
C ALA A 91 -1.97 16.21 -3.72
N LEU A 92 -2.66 15.14 -4.12
CA LEU A 92 -3.28 15.04 -5.44
C LEU A 92 -4.37 16.10 -5.65
N MET A 93 -5.24 16.29 -4.66
CA MET A 93 -6.31 17.28 -4.76
C MET A 93 -5.76 18.70 -4.86
N ALA A 94 -4.74 19.04 -4.06
CA ALA A 94 -4.06 20.32 -4.13
C ALA A 94 -3.41 20.56 -5.51
N GLU A 95 -2.77 19.53 -6.08
CA GLU A 95 -2.20 19.59 -7.43
C GLU A 95 -3.25 19.83 -8.51
N ILE A 96 -4.38 19.13 -8.45
CA ILE A 96 -5.50 19.29 -9.39
C ILE A 96 -6.14 20.68 -9.28
N GLU A 97 -6.31 21.18 -8.06
CA GLU A 97 -6.96 22.46 -7.77
C GLU A 97 -6.05 23.66 -8.05
N CYS A 98 -4.72 23.49 -8.00
CA CYS A 98 -3.77 24.55 -8.30
C CYS A 98 -3.89 25.03 -9.76
N LYS A 99 -4.23 26.31 -9.96
CA LYS A 99 -4.32 26.94 -11.28
C LYS A 99 -3.29 28.05 -11.41
N ASN A 100 -2.58 28.06 -12.55
CA ASN A 100 -1.55 29.05 -12.88
C ASN A 100 -0.49 29.21 -11.78
N PRO A 101 0.20 28.13 -11.37
CA PRO A 101 1.23 28.23 -10.34
C PRO A 101 2.40 29.10 -10.85
N ALA A 102 3.05 29.82 -9.92
CA ALA A 102 4.21 30.67 -10.25
C ALA A 102 5.43 29.86 -10.74
N PHE A 103 5.50 28.59 -10.34
CA PHE A 103 6.52 27.62 -10.75
C PHE A 103 5.83 26.31 -11.13
N THR A 104 6.49 25.48 -11.95
CA THR A 104 6.01 24.13 -12.23
C THR A 104 5.89 23.34 -10.92
N ASN A 105 4.70 22.80 -10.66
CA ASN A 105 4.41 21.88 -9.58
C ASN A 105 4.33 20.44 -10.12
N ILE A 106 4.73 19.48 -9.28
CA ILE A 106 4.71 18.06 -9.60
C ILE A 106 4.35 17.32 -8.30
N CYS A 107 3.28 16.53 -8.36
CA CYS A 107 2.91 15.60 -7.30
C CYS A 107 3.42 14.19 -7.65
N VAL A 108 4.24 13.60 -6.78
CA VAL A 108 4.81 12.26 -6.95
C VAL A 108 4.15 11.33 -5.94
N LEU A 109 3.42 10.32 -6.43
CA LEU A 109 2.80 9.27 -5.63
C LEU A 109 3.47 7.94 -5.98
N THR A 110 4.11 7.29 -5.02
CA THR A 110 5.09 6.21 -5.26
C THR A 110 4.78 4.97 -4.43
N ASP A 111 5.12 3.79 -4.95
CA ASP A 111 4.97 2.49 -4.27
C ASP A 111 6.29 2.09 -3.56
N LYS A 112 6.24 1.04 -2.77
CA LYS A 112 7.37 0.34 -2.13
C LYS A 112 8.05 1.08 -0.97
N GLU A 113 7.53 2.20 -0.50
CA GLU A 113 8.06 2.91 0.67
C GLU A 113 8.22 1.92 1.86
N GLU A 114 7.13 1.21 2.19
CA GLU A 114 6.99 0.27 3.32
C GLU A 114 7.94 -0.93 3.32
N ILE A 115 8.63 -1.17 2.20
CA ILE A 115 9.62 -2.25 2.07
C ILE A 115 11.02 -1.72 1.76
N GLY A 116 11.26 -0.41 1.94
CA GLY A 116 12.56 0.25 1.79
C GLY A 116 12.72 1.10 0.51
N SER A 117 11.61 1.40 -0.18
CA SER A 117 11.58 2.14 -1.45
C SER A 117 12.29 1.46 -2.63
N ASP A 118 12.61 0.17 -2.51
CA ASP A 118 13.31 -0.60 -3.53
C ASP A 118 12.38 -1.06 -4.67
N GLY A 119 12.92 -1.05 -5.89
CA GLY A 119 12.23 -1.48 -7.10
C GLY A 119 11.99 -0.34 -8.10
N VAL A 120 11.54 -0.70 -9.30
CA VAL A 120 11.41 0.25 -10.43
C VAL A 120 10.34 1.32 -10.22
N THR A 121 9.43 1.11 -9.26
CA THR A 121 8.34 2.04 -8.89
C THR A 121 8.61 2.78 -7.58
N GLY A 122 9.67 2.43 -6.85
CA GLY A 122 10.03 3.07 -5.58
C GLY A 122 11.00 4.24 -5.75
N LEU A 123 11.07 5.10 -4.73
CA LEU A 123 11.90 6.32 -4.76
C LEU A 123 13.41 6.06 -4.69
N ALA A 124 13.85 4.85 -4.35
CA ALA A 124 15.27 4.49 -4.47
C ALA A 124 15.70 4.32 -5.94
N SER A 125 14.75 4.22 -6.87
CA SER A 125 15.04 4.20 -8.30
C SER A 125 15.16 5.62 -8.88
N MET A 126 15.60 5.69 -10.14
CA MET A 126 15.83 6.95 -10.84
C MET A 126 14.61 7.43 -11.65
N TYR A 127 13.43 6.83 -11.51
CA TYR A 127 12.30 7.14 -12.41
C TYR A 127 11.85 8.61 -12.30
N VAL A 128 11.72 9.13 -11.08
CA VAL A 128 11.36 10.54 -10.84
C VAL A 128 12.43 11.45 -11.41
N PHE A 129 13.70 11.13 -11.12
CA PHE A 129 14.83 11.89 -11.63
C PHE A 129 14.82 11.98 -13.16
N HIS A 130 14.74 10.84 -13.85
CA HIS A 130 14.70 10.79 -15.31
C HIS A 130 13.44 11.43 -15.91
N PHE A 131 12.29 11.33 -15.23
CA PHE A 131 11.08 12.03 -15.65
C PHE A 131 11.31 13.55 -15.67
N LEU A 132 11.92 14.10 -14.62
CA LEU A 132 12.21 15.54 -14.56
C LEU A 132 13.27 15.95 -15.57
N GLN A 133 14.30 15.13 -15.82
CA GLN A 133 15.29 15.39 -16.87
C GLN A 133 14.63 15.47 -18.26
N GLN A 134 13.71 14.54 -18.55
CA GLN A 134 12.97 14.56 -19.81
C GLN A 134 12.03 15.77 -19.92
N LEU A 135 11.40 16.17 -18.81
CA LEU A 135 10.60 17.40 -18.75
C LEU A 135 11.46 18.64 -19.04
N CYS A 136 12.64 18.74 -18.43
CA CYS A 136 13.60 19.82 -18.67
C CYS A 136 14.07 19.86 -20.13
N ALA A 137 14.48 18.71 -20.67
CA ALA A 137 14.89 18.58 -22.07
C ALA A 137 13.78 19.00 -23.04
N GLY A 138 12.52 18.62 -22.76
CA GLY A 138 11.36 19.01 -23.56
C GLY A 138 11.07 20.51 -23.55
N GLN A 139 11.52 21.24 -22.52
CA GLN A 139 11.41 22.69 -22.41
C GLN A 139 12.70 23.43 -22.84
N GLY A 140 13.76 22.70 -23.20
CA GLY A 140 15.07 23.27 -23.53
C GLY A 140 15.76 23.94 -22.34
N VAL A 141 15.49 23.49 -21.11
CA VAL A 141 16.09 24.01 -19.89
C VAL A 141 17.14 23.04 -19.31
N ASP A 142 18.13 23.59 -18.62
CA ASP A 142 19.16 22.81 -17.92
C ASP A 142 18.57 22.13 -16.67
N ASP A 143 18.70 20.81 -16.59
CA ASP A 143 18.12 19.99 -15.53
C ASP A 143 18.83 20.21 -14.19
N ILE A 144 20.15 20.41 -14.19
CA ILE A 144 20.93 20.73 -12.99
C ILE A 144 20.44 22.01 -12.34
N ALA A 145 20.32 23.10 -13.12
CA ALA A 145 19.78 24.37 -12.63
C ALA A 145 18.32 24.21 -12.15
N CYS A 146 17.50 23.46 -12.88
CA CYS A 146 16.13 23.17 -12.46
C CYS A 146 16.08 22.50 -11.08
N PHE A 147 16.90 21.46 -10.84
CA PHE A 147 16.96 20.76 -9.57
C PHE A 147 17.45 21.64 -8.43
N GLN A 148 18.47 22.48 -8.67
CA GLN A 148 18.98 23.42 -7.66
C GLN A 148 17.96 24.48 -7.23
N HIS A 149 17.02 24.82 -8.12
CA HIS A 149 15.95 25.79 -7.84
C HIS A 149 14.63 25.13 -7.40
N SER A 150 14.58 23.80 -7.34
CA SER A 150 13.39 23.05 -6.93
C SER A 150 13.29 22.92 -5.41
N LYS A 151 12.05 22.76 -4.91
CA LYS A 151 11.77 22.42 -3.52
C LYS A 151 10.91 21.16 -3.49
N CYS A 152 11.24 20.24 -2.60
CA CYS A 152 10.48 19.02 -2.37
C CYS A 152 9.87 19.06 -0.97
N LEU A 153 8.58 18.79 -0.89
CA LEU A 153 7.88 18.50 0.37
C LEU A 153 7.62 16.99 0.38
N SER A 154 8.35 16.27 1.23
CA SER A 154 8.03 14.87 1.54
C SER A 154 6.95 14.89 2.61
N ALA A 155 5.75 14.47 2.25
CA ALA A 155 4.66 14.23 3.19
C ALA A 155 4.64 12.74 3.51
N ASP A 156 4.42 12.44 4.79
CA ASP A 156 4.21 11.12 5.33
C ASP A 156 3.56 11.28 6.71
N VAL A 157 2.82 10.27 7.15
CA VAL A 157 2.16 10.29 8.45
C VAL A 157 3.18 10.29 9.58
N THR A 158 2.77 10.86 10.71
CA THR A 158 3.57 10.82 11.95
C THR A 158 2.73 10.24 13.08
N ALA A 159 3.41 9.67 14.08
CA ALA A 159 2.73 9.08 15.22
C ALA A 159 2.10 10.18 16.10
N ALA A 160 0.76 10.19 16.18
CA ALA A 160 0.06 10.99 17.18
C ALA A 160 0.32 10.44 18.59
N TYR A 161 0.34 11.34 19.59
CA TYR A 161 0.51 10.96 20.99
C TYR A 161 -0.55 9.94 21.43
N ASP A 162 -0.10 8.78 21.95
CA ASP A 162 -0.95 7.75 22.53
C ASP A 162 -0.92 7.83 24.07
N PRO A 163 -2.02 8.25 24.73
CA PRO A 163 -2.09 8.32 26.19
C PRO A 163 -1.84 6.99 26.91
N SER A 164 -2.11 5.86 26.25
CA SER A 164 -1.89 4.52 26.81
C SER A 164 -0.41 4.15 26.83
N PHE A 165 0.39 4.77 25.95
CA PHE A 165 1.82 4.53 25.78
C PHE A 165 2.63 5.84 25.83
N ALA A 166 2.25 6.74 26.74
CA ALA A 166 2.86 8.06 26.90
C ALA A 166 4.40 8.05 26.98
N SER A 167 4.99 7.01 27.58
CA SER A 167 6.45 6.88 27.74
C SER A 167 7.21 6.62 26.44
N ALA A 168 6.52 6.31 25.34
CA ALA A 168 7.13 6.14 24.03
C ALA A 168 7.34 7.47 23.29
N PHE A 169 6.78 8.56 23.82
CA PHE A 169 6.85 9.90 23.24
C PHE A 169 7.77 10.78 24.09
N ASP A 170 8.44 11.74 23.45
CA ASP A 170 9.21 12.75 24.17
C ASP A 170 8.28 13.58 25.06
N ALA A 171 8.76 13.94 26.25
CA ALA A 171 8.01 14.80 27.15
C ALA A 171 7.89 16.20 26.54
N ASP A 172 6.67 16.73 26.51
CA ASP A 172 6.39 18.14 26.19
C ASP A 172 7.13 19.11 27.13
#